data_AF-A0AAJ7ITP0-F1
#
_entry.id   AF-A0AAJ7ITP0-F1
#
_cell.length_a   1.000
_cell.length_b   1.000
_cell.length_c   1.000
_cell.angle_alpha   90.00
_cell.angle_beta   90.00
_cell.angle_gamma   90.00
#
_symmetry.space_group_name_H-M   'P 1'
#
loop_
_entity.id
_entity.type
_entity.pdbx_description
1 polymer ?
#
loop_
_entity_poly.entity_id
_entity_poly.type
_entity_poly.pdbx_seq_one_letter_code
_entity_poly.pdbx_strand_id
1 'polypeptide(L)'
;FVHLQTRDNQIFQEGRDVVTVCEWTDRIYQNTQPEHIITNVVSGRKMRVQKYNFPDTVVWNPWQEKARDIPDFGDDEFPNMICVESGHVSSPVILLPGTAFEASQILQVRSDTILLALICTTNKPINTYTHNECPNFCSRQKF
;
A
#
# COMPACT_ATOMS: atom_id res chain seq x y z
N PHE A 1 8.72 -4.21 14.96
CA PHE A 1 8.19 -2.87 15.24
C PHE A 1 8.85 -1.89 14.29
N VAL A 2 8.08 -1.00 13.69
CA VAL A 2 8.54 0.04 12.76
C VAL A 2 8.28 1.39 13.41
N HIS A 3 9.19 2.35 13.27
CA HIS A 3 8.91 3.72 13.70
C HIS A 3 7.94 4.36 12.73
N LEU A 4 6.84 4.88 13.25
CA LEU A 4 5.82 5.58 12.52
C LEU A 4 5.90 7.06 12.91
N GLN A 5 6.08 7.92 11.92
CA GLN A 5 6.07 9.37 12.10
C GLN A 5 4.83 9.97 11.46
N THR A 6 4.17 10.88 12.17
CA THR A 6 3.02 11.63 11.67
C THR A 6 3.42 13.03 11.23
N ARG A 7 2.49 13.74 10.60
CA ARG A 7 2.66 15.14 10.16
C ARG A 7 3.14 16.09 11.28
N ASP A 8 2.75 15.83 12.53
CA ASP A 8 3.15 16.65 13.69
C ASP A 8 4.56 16.29 14.21
N ASN A 9 5.33 15.54 13.42
CA ASN A 9 6.67 15.07 13.75
C ASN A 9 6.74 14.17 14.99
N GLN A 10 5.59 13.64 15.41
CA GLN A 10 5.50 12.69 16.52
C GLN A 10 5.88 11.30 16.04
N ILE A 11 6.72 10.62 16.82
CA ILE A 11 7.20 9.27 16.51
C ILE A 11 6.51 8.27 17.45
N PHE A 12 5.90 7.25 16.85
CA PHE A 12 5.23 6.15 17.51
C PHE A 12 5.89 4.82 17.10
N GLN A 13 5.63 3.78 17.87
CA GLN A 13 5.97 2.42 17.47
C GLN A 13 4.75 1.75 16.85
N GLU A 14 4.86 1.38 15.59
CA GLU A 14 3.90 0.49 14.94
C GLU A 14 4.30 -0.96 15.22
N GLY A 15 3.40 -1.69 15.87
CA GLY A 15 3.56 -3.11 16.17
C GLY A 15 2.65 -4.03 15.37
N ARG A 16 1.72 -3.47 14.59
CA ARG A 16 0.84 -4.28 13.74
C ARG A 16 1.61 -4.78 12.52
N ASP A 17 1.39 -6.03 12.17
CA ASP A 17 1.88 -6.60 10.91
C ASP A 17 1.09 -6.07 9.70
N VAL A 18 -0.11 -5.53 9.93
CA VAL A 18 -1.02 -5.06 8.88
C VAL A 18 -1.57 -3.69 9.25
N VAL A 19 -1.39 -2.72 8.35
CA VAL A 19 -1.96 -1.38 8.47
C VAL A 19 -3.27 -1.31 7.69
N THR A 20 -4.37 -0.98 8.35
CA THR A 20 -5.64 -0.70 7.66
C THR A 20 -5.88 0.80 7.67
N VAL A 21 -6.23 1.37 6.52
CA VAL A 21 -6.57 2.78 6.36
C VAL A 21 -8.09 2.93 6.44
N CYS A 22 -8.57 3.62 7.48
CA CYS A 22 -9.99 3.83 7.77
C CYS A 22 -10.32 5.29 8.12
N GLU A 23 -9.36 6.18 7.92
CA GLU A 23 -9.38 7.58 8.30
C GLU A 23 -8.34 8.33 7.48
N TRP A 24 -8.34 9.66 7.60
CA TRP A 24 -7.26 10.49 7.07
C TRP A 24 -5.92 9.96 7.55
N THR A 25 -5.08 9.57 6.59
CA THR A 25 -3.79 8.93 6.86
C THR A 25 -2.72 9.69 6.11
N ASP A 26 -1.69 10.10 6.84
CA ASP A 26 -0.49 10.75 6.33
C ASP A 26 0.66 10.35 7.25
N ARG A 27 1.32 9.24 6.89
CA ARG A 27 2.14 8.44 7.81
C ARG A 27 3.44 7.99 7.14
N ILE A 28 4.57 8.26 7.79
CA ILE A 28 5.89 7.81 7.35
C ILE A 28 6.30 6.60 8.21
N TYR A 29 6.43 5.44 7.58
CA TYR A 29 6.98 4.24 8.21
C TYR A 29 8.48 4.17 7.89
N GLN A 30 9.31 4.28 8.92
CA GLN A 30 10.76 4.39 8.78
C GLN A 30 11.45 3.03 8.78
N ASN A 31 12.49 2.85 7.96
CA ASN A 31 13.28 1.61 7.89
C ASN A 31 12.41 0.35 7.70
N THR A 32 11.45 0.41 6.77
CA THR A 32 10.57 -0.71 6.44
C THR A 32 11.25 -1.72 5.53
N GLN A 33 10.68 -2.92 5.46
CA GLN A 33 11.13 -3.97 4.54
C GLN A 33 11.11 -3.48 3.07
N PRO A 34 11.97 -4.04 2.20
CA PRO A 34 12.06 -3.65 0.80
C PRO A 34 10.86 -4.12 -0.05
N GLU A 35 9.94 -4.88 0.52
CA GLU A 35 8.74 -5.37 -0.16
C GLU A 35 7.51 -5.15 0.73
N HIS A 36 6.44 -4.66 0.11
CA HIS A 36 5.11 -4.48 0.71
C HIS A 36 4.06 -5.10 -0.19
N ILE A 37 3.01 -5.63 0.42
CA ILE A 37 1.81 -6.05 -0.31
C ILE A 37 0.73 -4.99 -0.13
N ILE A 38 -0.14 -4.84 -1.12
CA ILE A 38 -1.38 -4.07 -1.01
C ILE A 38 -2.47 -5.04 -1.41
N THR A 39 -3.40 -5.32 -0.49
CA THR A 39 -4.55 -6.20 -0.77
C THR A 39 -5.78 -5.39 -1.14
N ASN A 40 -6.80 -6.07 -1.66
CA ASN A 40 -8.05 -5.45 -2.12
C ASN A 40 -7.85 -4.41 -3.23
N VAL A 41 -6.81 -4.60 -4.03
CA VAL A 41 -6.63 -3.86 -5.29
C VAL A 41 -7.67 -4.40 -6.29
N VAL A 42 -8.09 -3.57 -7.24
CA VAL A 42 -9.07 -3.85 -8.32
C VAL A 42 -9.34 -5.34 -8.54
N SER A 43 -10.62 -5.73 -8.41
CA SER A 43 -11.08 -7.12 -8.55
C SER A 43 -10.49 -8.11 -7.51
N GLY A 44 -10.17 -7.64 -6.30
CA GLY A 44 -9.68 -8.48 -5.21
C GLY A 44 -8.22 -8.96 -5.39
N ARG A 45 -7.48 -8.34 -6.31
CA ARG A 45 -6.07 -8.66 -6.57
C ARG A 45 -5.17 -8.12 -5.48
N LYS A 46 -3.91 -8.56 -5.53
CA LYS A 46 -2.84 -8.00 -4.72
C LYS A 46 -1.89 -7.20 -5.62
N MET A 47 -1.40 -6.08 -5.12
CA MET A 47 -0.27 -5.39 -5.72
C MET A 47 0.93 -5.59 -4.82
N ARG A 48 2.09 -5.85 -5.42
CA ARG A 48 3.37 -5.85 -4.74
C ARG A 48 4.08 -4.55 -5.04
N VAL A 49 4.57 -3.89 -4.01
CA VAL A 49 5.47 -2.76 -4.08
C VAL A 49 6.85 -3.24 -3.64
N GLN A 50 7.81 -3.22 -4.54
CA GLN A 50 9.19 -3.56 -4.23
C GLN A 50 10.04 -2.32 -4.38
N LYS A 51 10.89 -2.04 -3.39
CA LYS A 51 11.71 -0.85 -3.33
C LYS A 51 13.19 -1.18 -3.18
N TYR A 52 14.01 -0.41 -3.89
CA TYR A 52 15.46 -0.47 -3.82
C TYR A 52 16.00 0.88 -3.37
N ASN A 53 16.88 0.86 -2.37
CA ASN A 53 17.54 2.04 -1.80
C ASN A 53 16.59 3.14 -1.27
N PHE A 54 15.38 2.74 -0.86
CA PHE A 54 14.42 3.57 -0.14
C PHE A 54 14.14 2.97 1.23
N PRO A 55 14.63 3.56 2.34
CA PRO A 55 14.42 3.02 3.68
C PRO A 55 12.97 3.18 4.16
N ASP A 56 12.25 4.19 3.68
CA ASP A 56 10.96 4.57 4.24
C ASP A 56 9.81 4.20 3.29
N THR A 57 8.62 4.07 3.86
CA THR A 57 7.36 3.93 3.13
C THR A 57 6.35 4.94 3.66
N VAL A 58 5.84 5.82 2.81
CA VAL A 58 4.73 6.71 3.15
C VAL A 58 3.42 6.01 2.79
N VAL A 59 2.45 6.06 3.70
CA VAL A 59 1.07 5.67 3.42
C VAL A 59 0.21 6.91 3.55
N TRP A 60 -0.53 7.22 2.49
CA TRP A 60 -1.36 8.41 2.44
C TRP A 60 -2.73 8.16 1.82
N ASN A 61 -3.75 8.72 2.44
CA ASN A 61 -5.11 8.85 1.92
C ASN A 61 -5.75 10.11 2.55
N PRO A 62 -6.29 11.04 1.74
CA PRO A 62 -6.79 12.33 2.23
C PRO A 62 -8.08 12.19 3.05
N TRP A 63 -8.82 11.10 2.83
CA TRP A 63 -10.18 10.95 3.34
C TRP A 63 -11.11 12.09 2.91
N GLN A 64 -12.36 12.03 3.35
CA GLN A 64 -13.42 12.89 2.84
C GLN A 64 -13.16 14.39 3.05
N GLU A 65 -12.70 14.80 4.23
CA GLU A 65 -12.53 16.22 4.54
C GLU A 65 -11.38 16.84 3.75
N LYS A 66 -10.22 16.16 3.65
CA LYS A 66 -9.08 16.70 2.90
C LYS A 66 -9.22 16.55 1.41
N ALA A 67 -9.96 15.57 0.91
CA ALA A 67 -10.22 15.43 -0.52
C ALA A 67 -10.88 16.70 -1.09
N ARG A 68 -11.88 17.26 -0.39
CA ARG A 68 -12.57 18.50 -0.78
C ARG A 68 -11.68 19.74 -0.83
N ASP A 69 -10.58 19.72 -0.08
CA ASP A 69 -9.64 20.84 -0.01
C ASP A 69 -8.60 20.79 -1.16
N ILE A 70 -8.59 19.73 -1.98
CA ILE A 70 -7.63 19.51 -3.07
C ILE A 70 -8.31 19.87 -4.40
N PRO A 71 -7.98 21.01 -5.04
CA PRO A 71 -8.74 21.51 -6.19
C PRO A 71 -8.72 20.60 -7.43
N ASP A 72 -7.71 19.74 -7.56
CA ASP A 72 -7.51 18.81 -8.67
C ASP A 72 -7.89 17.36 -8.32
N PHE A 73 -8.59 17.15 -7.21
CA PHE A 73 -9.02 15.83 -6.73
C PHE A 73 -10.54 15.82 -6.49
N GLY A 74 -11.23 14.78 -6.94
CA GLY A 74 -12.67 14.68 -6.75
C GLY A 74 -13.05 14.35 -5.31
N ASP A 75 -14.12 14.97 -4.80
CA ASP A 75 -14.63 14.78 -3.42
C ASP A 75 -14.81 13.29 -3.02
N ASP A 76 -15.15 12.43 -3.98
CA ASP A 76 -15.45 11.00 -3.80
C ASP A 76 -14.36 10.08 -4.39
N GLU A 77 -13.18 10.60 -4.72
CA GLU A 77 -12.08 9.80 -5.30
C GLU A 77 -11.23 9.08 -4.24
N PHE A 78 -11.21 9.59 -3.00
CA PHE A 78 -10.41 9.04 -1.90
C PHE A 78 -10.69 7.55 -1.58
N PRO A 79 -11.92 6.99 -1.69
CA PRO A 79 -12.15 5.57 -1.39
C PRO A 79 -11.50 4.63 -2.42
N ASN A 80 -11.20 5.14 -3.61
CA ASN A 80 -10.69 4.35 -4.73
C ASN A 80 -9.17 4.42 -4.87
N MET A 81 -8.48 5.06 -3.92
CA MET A 81 -7.04 5.24 -3.98
C MET A 81 -6.35 5.04 -2.63
N ILE A 82 -5.07 4.71 -2.71
CA ILE A 82 -4.11 4.76 -1.61
C ILE A 82 -2.77 5.16 -2.22
N CYS A 83 -2.04 6.04 -1.57
CA CYS A 83 -0.64 6.27 -1.88
C CYS A 83 0.21 5.37 -0.99
N VAL A 84 1.09 4.61 -1.63
CA VAL A 84 2.14 3.82 -0.98
C VAL A 84 3.44 4.17 -1.66
N GLU A 85 4.21 5.04 -1.00
CA GLU A 85 5.32 5.74 -1.64
C GLU A 85 6.63 5.29 -1.01
N SER A 86 7.53 4.72 -1.81
CA SER A 86 8.88 4.40 -1.38
C SER A 86 9.73 5.65 -1.39
N GLY A 87 10.43 5.93 -0.29
CA GLY A 87 11.21 7.15 -0.19
C GLY A 87 12.38 7.10 0.79
N HIS A 88 13.17 8.16 0.76
CA HIS A 88 14.17 8.51 1.77
C HIS A 88 13.74 9.86 2.33
N VAL A 89 12.83 9.84 3.31
CA VAL A 89 12.06 11.03 3.75
C VAL A 89 12.23 11.30 5.24
N SER A 90 12.53 10.28 6.03
CA SER A 90 12.87 10.42 7.46
C SER A 90 14.22 11.10 7.68
N SER A 91 15.10 11.02 6.69
CA SER A 91 16.39 11.70 6.66
C SER A 91 16.80 12.03 5.21
N PRO A 92 17.60 13.09 4.98
CA PRO A 92 18.05 13.42 3.63
C PRO A 92 19.25 12.57 3.21
N VAL A 93 19.31 12.20 1.92
CA VAL A 93 20.53 11.69 1.29
C VAL A 93 21.46 12.86 1.00
N ILE A 94 22.69 12.82 1.53
CA ILE A 94 23.72 13.82 1.26
C ILE A 94 24.66 13.28 0.18
N LEU A 95 24.71 13.95 -0.98
CA LEU A 95 25.62 13.61 -2.07
C LEU A 95 26.84 14.52 -2.07
N LEU A 96 28.02 13.91 -2.19
CA LEU A 96 29.29 14.62 -2.37
C LEU A 96 29.58 14.81 -3.88
N PRO A 97 30.44 15.76 -4.26
CA PRO A 97 30.85 15.93 -5.65
C PRO A 97 31.33 14.61 -6.27
N GLY A 98 30.79 14.27 -7.44
CA GLY A 98 31.13 13.03 -8.16
C GLY A 98 30.38 11.78 -7.70
N THR A 99 29.48 11.88 -6.72
CA THR A 99 28.62 10.77 -6.28
C THR A 99 27.22 10.82 -6.91
N ALA A 100 26.54 9.68 -6.94
CA ALA A 100 25.16 9.55 -7.41
C ALA A 100 24.29 8.80 -6.40
N PHE A 101 22.99 9.07 -6.42
CA PHE A 101 21.98 8.31 -5.71
C PHE A 101 21.09 7.59 -6.73
N GLU A 102 20.97 6.27 -6.58
CA GLU A 102 20.09 5.44 -7.39
C GLU A 102 19.10 4.71 -6.48
N ALA A 103 17.83 4.81 -6.82
CA ALA A 103 16.75 4.13 -6.11
C ALA A 103 15.63 3.80 -7.08
N SER A 104 14.81 2.81 -6.75
CA SER A 104 13.70 2.42 -7.62
C SER A 104 12.52 1.86 -6.84
N GLN A 105 11.34 1.95 -7.46
CA GLN A 105 10.12 1.29 -7.03
C GLN A 105 9.55 0.49 -8.19
N ILE A 106 9.23 -0.77 -7.93
CA ILE A 106 8.59 -1.68 -8.89
C ILE A 106 7.20 -2.01 -8.36
N LEU A 107 6.19 -1.75 -9.19
CA LEU A 107 4.80 -2.12 -8.92
C LEU A 107 4.46 -3.35 -9.76
N GLN A 108 3.93 -4.39 -9.12
CA GLN A 108 3.47 -5.58 -9.82
C GLN A 108 2.12 -6.04 -9.30
N VAL A 109 1.12 -6.09 -10.19
CA VAL A 109 -0.16 -6.71 -9.89
C VAL A 109 0.00 -8.23 -9.95
N ARG A 110 -0.32 -8.91 -8.85
CA ARG A 110 -0.40 -10.36 -8.76
C ARG A 110 -1.87 -10.76 -8.89
N SER A 111 -2.17 -11.54 -9.92
CA SER A 111 -3.42 -12.29 -9.97
C SER A 111 -3.25 -13.51 -9.06
N ASP A 112 -4.17 -13.74 -8.14
CA ASP A 112 -4.25 -15.01 -7.38
C ASP A 112 -4.71 -16.19 -8.27
N THR A 113 -4.76 -16.00 -9.60
CA THR A 113 -4.76 -17.09 -10.57
C THR A 113 -3.39 -17.76 -10.50
N ILE A 114 -3.20 -18.60 -9.48
CA ILE A 114 -2.31 -19.73 -9.57
C ILE A 114 -2.68 -20.38 -10.90
N LEU A 115 -1.75 -20.28 -11.83
CA LEU A 115 -1.56 -21.29 -12.84
C LEU A 115 -1.49 -22.60 -12.04
N LEU A 116 -2.63 -23.27 -11.86
CA LEU A 116 -2.66 -24.70 -11.65
C LEU A 116 -2.11 -25.24 -12.97
N ALA A 117 -0.78 -25.19 -13.10
CA ALA A 117 -0.07 -25.92 -14.10
C ALA A 117 -0.41 -27.38 -13.83
N LEU A 118 -1.29 -27.91 -14.68
CA LEU A 118 -1.57 -29.32 -14.93
C LEU A 118 -1.14 -30.29 -13.82
N ILE A 119 -2.03 -30.54 -12.88
CA ILE A 119 -2.43 -31.93 -12.63
C ILE A 119 -3.92 -31.98 -12.97
N CYS A 120 -4.19 -32.17 -14.26
CA CYS A 120 -5.48 -32.63 -14.72
C CYS A 120 -5.60 -34.11 -14.34
N THR A 121 -6.10 -34.39 -13.14
CA THR A 121 -6.87 -35.62 -12.92
C THR A 121 -8.13 -35.31 -12.12
N THR A 122 -9.25 -35.50 -12.83
CA THR A 122 -10.61 -35.80 -12.37
C THR A 122 -11.61 -34.66 -12.21
N ASN A 123 -12.73 -34.89 -12.92
CA ASN A 123 -13.97 -34.14 -13.05
C ASN A 123 -14.63 -33.74 -11.72
N LYS A 124 -15.04 -32.46 -11.61
CA LYS A 124 -16.33 -32.05 -11.01
C LYS A 124 -16.68 -30.58 -11.38
N PRO A 125 -17.96 -30.25 -11.58
CA PRO A 125 -18.37 -28.99 -12.18
C PRO A 125 -18.37 -27.82 -11.19
N ILE A 126 -18.14 -26.64 -11.76
CA ILE A 126 -18.12 -25.31 -11.14
C ILE A 126 -19.56 -24.90 -10.82
N ASN A 127 -19.90 -24.70 -9.55
CA ASN A 127 -20.94 -23.75 -9.13
C ASN A 127 -20.95 -23.53 -7.60
N THR A 128 -21.45 -22.34 -7.23
CA THR A 128 -21.80 -21.79 -5.91
C THR A 128 -20.68 -21.26 -5.02
N TYR A 129 -20.40 -19.95 -5.12
CA TYR A 129 -20.38 -19.04 -3.95
C TYR A 129 -20.81 -17.63 -4.38
N THR A 130 -22.00 -17.22 -3.94
CA THR A 130 -22.44 -15.83 -3.86
C THR A 130 -22.24 -15.35 -2.43
N HIS A 131 -21.71 -14.14 -2.23
CA HIS A 131 -22.14 -13.30 -1.10
C HIS A 131 -21.74 -11.83 -1.34
N ASN A 132 -22.75 -11.04 -1.71
CA ASN A 132 -22.89 -9.69 -1.18
C ASN A 132 -23.00 -9.82 0.34
N GLU A 133 -22.16 -9.08 1.10
CA GLU A 133 -22.44 -8.51 2.43
C GLU A 133 -21.14 -8.03 3.08
N CYS A 134 -20.79 -6.75 2.86
CA CYS A 134 -19.94 -5.96 3.75
C CYS A 134 -20.23 -4.47 3.53
N PRO A 135 -21.06 -3.82 4.37
CA PRO A 135 -21.44 -2.42 4.20
C PRO A 135 -20.42 -1.42 4.78
N ASN A 136 -19.13 -1.77 4.87
CA ASN A 136 -18.09 -0.82 5.28
C ASN A 136 -16.88 -0.96 4.36
N PHE A 137 -16.71 0.04 3.49
CA PHE A 137 -15.64 0.21 2.52
C PHE A 137 -14.32 0.56 3.22
N CYS A 138 -13.90 -0.31 4.15
CA CYS A 138 -12.61 -0.22 4.81
C CYS A 138 -11.66 -1.09 4.00
N SER A 139 -10.81 -0.48 3.18
CA SER A 139 -9.82 -1.20 2.38
C SER A 139 -8.83 -1.88 3.33
N ARG A 140 -9.08 -3.16 3.64
CA ARG A 140 -8.08 -4.02 4.28
C ARG A 140 -6.90 -4.13 3.30
N GLN A 141 -5.83 -3.42 3.59
CA GLN A 141 -4.57 -3.53 2.87
C GLN A 141 -3.60 -4.26 3.80
N LYS A 142 -3.24 -5.50 3.48
CA LYS A 142 -2.15 -6.20 4.16
C LYS A 142 -0.85 -5.68 3.58
N PHE A 143 -0.07 -5.00 4.40
CA PHE A 143 1.28 -4.53 4.10
C PHE A 143 2.30 -5.60 4.47
#